data_AF-A0AAE3GGZ3-F1
#
_entry.id   AF-A0AAE3GGZ3-F1
#
_cell.length_a   1.000
_cell.length_b   1.000
_cell.length_c   1.000
_cell.angle_alpha   90.00
_cell.angle_beta   90.00
_cell.angle_gamma   90.00
#
_symmetry.space_group_name_H-M   'P 1'
#
loop_
_entity.id
_entity.type
_entity.pdbx_description
1 polymer ?
#
loop_
_entity_poly.entity_id
_entity_poly.type
_entity_poly.pdbx_seq_one_letter_code
_entity_poly.pdbx_strand_id
1 'polypeptide(L)' 'MREDGAGLSELTELVDGGALRLRVHATFGLHEIQAAYERFQAGNLAGKVVVTF' A
#
# COMPACT_ATOMS: atom_id res chain seq x y z
N MET A 1 -4.35 -6.06 -18.31
CA MET A 1 -3.13 -5.56 -17.63
C MET A 1 -2.14 -6.72 -17.62
N ARG A 2 -0.94 -6.56 -18.17
CA ARG A 2 0.13 -7.57 -18.08
C ARG A 2 1.01 -7.19 -16.91
N GLU A 3 1.35 -8.16 -16.08
CA GLU A 3 2.27 -7.93 -14.96
C GLU A 3 3.69 -7.73 -15.50
N ASP A 4 4.37 -6.69 -15.02
CA ASP A 4 5.78 -6.43 -15.29
C ASP A 4 6.61 -7.00 -14.13
N GLY A 5 7.02 -8.26 -14.28
CA GLY A 5 7.81 -8.95 -13.26
C GLY A 5 9.22 -8.37 -13.08
N ALA A 6 9.79 -7.76 -14.13
CA ALA A 6 11.10 -7.12 -14.04
C ALA A 6 10.99 -5.83 -13.22
N GLY A 7 10.02 -4.98 -13.54
CA GLY A 7 9.76 -3.75 -12.77
C GLY A 7 9.38 -4.03 -11.31
N LEU A 8 8.66 -5.12 -11.02
CA LEU A 8 8.36 -5.50 -9.64
C LEU A 8 9.61 -5.95 -8.88
N SER A 9 10.53 -6.69 -9.51
CA SER A 9 11.78 -7.11 -8.87
C SER A 9 12.66 -5.92 -8.51
N GLU A 10 12.82 -4.97 -9.43
CA GLU A 10 13.56 -3.73 -9.17
C GLU A 10 12.95 -2.94 -8.00
N LEU A 11 11.61 -2.86 -7.95
CA LEU A 11 10.91 -2.21 -6.83
C LEU A 11 11.20 -2.90 -5.49
N THR A 12 11.26 -4.23 -5.46
CA THR A 12 11.60 -5.00 -4.24
C THR A 12 13.05 -4.73 -3.81
N GLU A 13 14.01 -4.72 -4.73
CA GLU A 13 15.41 -4.41 -4.41
C GLU A 13 15.57 -3.03 -3.76
N LEU A 14 14.84 -2.03 -4.26
CA LEU A 14 14.85 -0.67 -3.68
C LEU A 14 14.27 -0.64 -2.26
N VAL A 15 13.24 -1.44 -1.98
CA VAL A 15 12.65 -1.55 -0.63
C VAL A 15 13.60 -2.28 0.32
N ASP A 16 14.15 -3.41 -0.09
CA ASP A 16 15.06 -4.24 0.72
C ASP A 16 16.37 -3.51 1.02
N GLY A 17 16.89 -2.76 0.04
CA GLY A 17 18.05 -1.88 0.21
C GLY A 17 17.77 -0.62 1.06
N GLY A 18 16.52 -0.39 1.47
CA GLY A 18 16.11 0.76 2.29
C GLY A 18 16.08 2.10 1.55
N ALA A 19 16.32 2.09 0.23
CA ALA A 19 16.26 3.26 -0.65
C ALA A 19 14.80 3.73 -0.86
N LEU A 20 13.84 2.80 -0.77
CA LEU A 20 12.41 3.08 -0.78
C LEU A 20 11.77 2.59 0.52
N ARG A 21 10.86 3.39 1.09
CA ARG A 21 10.07 2.99 2.26
C ARG A 21 8.58 3.14 2.00
N LEU A 22 7.82 2.11 2.34
CA LEU A 22 6.37 2.16 2.32
C LEU A 22 5.87 3.07 3.44
N ARG A 23 5.12 4.12 3.07
CA ARG A 23 4.40 4.95 4.03
C ARG A 23 3.00 4.39 4.21
N VAL A 24 2.66 4.00 5.44
CA VAL A 24 1.30 3.59 5.80
C VAL A 24 0.57 4.80 6.38
N HIS A 25 -0.56 5.15 5.76
CA HIS A 25 -1.45 6.20 6.25
C HIS A 25 -2.37 5.67 7.35
N ALA A 26 -2.96 4.50 7.12
CA ALA A 26 -3.85 3.83 8.06
C ALA A 26 -3.88 2.32 7.77
N THR A 27 -4.15 1.53 8.79
CA THR A 27 -4.33 0.07 8.71
C THR A 27 -5.70 -0.28 9.24
N PHE A 28 -6.40 -1.15 8.53
CA PHE A 28 -7.72 -1.67 8.88
C PHE A 28 -7.68 -3.20 8.87
N GLY A 29 -8.48 -3.83 9.73
CA GLY A 29 -8.77 -5.25 9.61
C GLY A 29 -9.68 -5.53 8.42
N LEU A 30 -9.67 -6.75 7.90
CA LEU A 30 -10.56 -7.17 6.81
C LEU A 30 -12.04 -6.93 7.13
N HIS A 31 -12.43 -7.08 8.40
CA HIS A 31 -13.78 -6.81 8.89
C HIS A 31 -14.18 -5.32 8.82
N GLU A 32 -13.22 -4.41 8.61
CA GLU A 32 -13.41 -2.96 8.52
C GLU A 32 -13.29 -2.46 7.07
N ILE A 33 -13.45 -3.34 6.07
CA ILE A 33 -13.22 -2.99 4.66
C ILE A 33 -14.01 -1.77 4.19
N GLN A 34 -15.22 -1.58 4.72
CA GLN A 34 -16.03 -0.40 4.45
C GLN A 34 -15.35 0.89 4.96
N ALA A 35 -14.89 0.90 6.21
CA ALA A 35 -14.18 2.03 6.79
C ALA A 35 -12.84 2.30 6.07
N ALA A 36 -12.14 1.25 5.63
CA ALA A 36 -10.93 1.39 4.83
C ALA A 36 -11.21 2.11 3.49
N TYR A 37 -12.31 1.74 2.83
CA TYR A 37 -12.72 2.36 1.57
C TYR A 37 -13.18 3.82 1.76
N GLU A 38 -13.97 4.09 2.80
CA GLU A 38 -14.39 5.45 3.15
C GLU A 38 -13.18 6.34 3.46
N ARG A 39 -12.20 5.83 4.22
CA ARG A 39 -10.97 6.57 4.49
C ARG A 39 -10.19 6.84 3.22
N PHE A 40 -10.10 5.88 2.31
CA PHE A 40 -9.44 6.07 1.02
C PHE A 40 -10.13 7.15 0.19
N GLN A 41 -11.47 7.13 0.13
CA GLN A 41 -12.28 8.09 -0.63
C GLN A 41 -12.24 9.52 -0.05
N ALA A 42 -12.07 9.66 1.26
CA ALA A 42 -11.89 10.96 1.91
C ALA A 42 -10.62 11.72 1.44
N GLY A 43 -9.70 11.06 0.73
CA GLY A 43 -8.51 11.69 0.17
C GLY A 43 -7.49 12.15 1.23
N ASN A 44 -6.62 13.09 0.84
CA ASN A 44 -5.55 13.63 1.69
C ASN A 44 -4.76 12.55 2.46
N LEU A 45 -4.32 11.53 1.71
CA LEU A 45 -3.58 10.39 2.25
C LEU A 45 -2.08 10.70 2.24
N ALA A 46 -1.44 10.52 3.39
CA ALA A 46 0.01 10.66 3.54
C ALA A 46 0.73 9.29 3.45
N GLY A 47 0.21 8.40 2.60
CA GLY A 47 0.66 7.01 2.47
C GLY A 47 -0.44 6.10 1.90
N LYS A 48 -0.26 4.78 2.05
CA LYS A 48 -1.22 3.76 1.64
C LYS A 48 -2.21 3.44 2.77
N VAL A 49 -3.44 3.10 2.40
CA VAL A 49 -4.38 2.40 3.28
C VAL A 49 -4.10 0.91 3.17
N VAL A 50 -3.80 0.25 4.28
CA VAL A 50 -3.47 -1.18 4.33
C VAL A 50 -4.64 -1.94 4.94
N VAL A 51 -4.97 -3.08 4.36
CA VAL A 51 -5.94 -4.04 4.93
C VAL A 51 -5.18 -5.28 5.38
N THR A 52 -5.45 -5.71 6.61
CA THR A 52 -4.81 -6.86 7.25
C THR A 52 -5.83 -7.97 7.53
N PHE A 53 -5.36 -9.20 7.56
CA PHE A 53 -6.16 -10.43 7.78
C PHE A 53 -5.91 -10.99 9.17
#